data_AF-A0A8J7VUF9-F1
#
_entry.id   AF-A0A8J7VUF9-F1
#
_cell.length_a   1.000
_cell.length_b   1.000
_cell.length_c   1.000
_cell.angle_alpha   90.00
_cell.angle_beta   90.00
_cell.angle_gamma   90.00
#
_symmetry.space_group_name_H-M   'P 1'
#
loop_
_entity.id
_entity.type
_entity.pdbx_description
1 polymer ?
#
loop_
_entity_poly.entity_id
_entity_poly.type
_entity_poly.pdbx_seq_one_letter_code
_entity_poly.pdbx_strand_id
1 'polypeptide(L)' 'MDSFAINAKLARSNQLAQQWGIEGTPSIVVDGKYRVMTTREGFERMLQTVDYLIDQERRAGE' A
#
# COMPACT_ATOMS: atom_id res chain seq x y z
N MET A 1 -11.30 -1.61 -24.39
CA MET A 1 -10.51 -1.94 -23.19
C MET A 1 -11.42 -2.72 -22.26
N ASP A 2 -12.04 -3.78 -22.79
CA ASP A 2 -13.23 -4.38 -22.19
C ASP A 2 -13.03 -5.87 -22.12
N SER A 3 -12.21 -6.30 -21.16
CA SER A 3 -12.06 -7.70 -20.82
C SER A 3 -12.55 -7.92 -19.39
N PHE A 4 -13.27 -9.02 -19.18
CA PHE A 4 -13.75 -9.42 -17.86
C PHE A 4 -12.62 -9.43 -16.81
N ALA A 5 -11.44 -9.91 -17.21
CA ALA A 5 -10.28 -9.96 -16.34
C ALA A 5 -9.76 -8.57 -15.93
N ILE A 6 -9.80 -7.58 -16.82
CA ILE A 6 -9.42 -6.18 -16.48
C ILE A 6 -10.46 -5.59 -15.52
N ASN A 7 -11.75 -5.77 -15.82
CA ASN A 7 -12.83 -5.24 -14.98
C ASN A 7 -12.80 -5.85 -13.57
N ALA A 8 -12.52 -7.15 -13.45
CA ALA A 8 -12.35 -7.81 -12.16
C ALA A 8 -11.16 -7.25 -11.36
N LYS A 9 -10.03 -6.94 -12.03
CA LYS A 9 -8.86 -6.32 -11.39
C LYS A 9 -9.16 -4.89 -10.92
N LEU A 10 -9.85 -4.10 -11.72
CA LEU A 10 -10.25 -2.73 -11.36
C LEU A 10 -11.18 -2.73 -10.14
N ALA A 11 -12.21 -3.57 -10.13
CA ALA A 11 -13.14 -3.69 -9.01
C ALA A 11 -12.40 -4.08 -7.71
N ARG A 12 -11.52 -5.08 -7.77
CA ARG A 12 -10.69 -5.49 -6.62
C ARG A 12 -9.78 -4.36 -6.14
N SER A 13 -9.16 -3.64 -7.06
CA SER A 13 -8.23 -2.54 -6.71
C SER A 13 -8.97 -1.41 -6.00
N ASN A 14 -10.16 -1.03 -6.47
CA ASN A 14 -10.99 -0.01 -5.82
C ASN A 14 -11.44 -0.44 -4.42
N GLN A 15 -11.83 -1.71 -4.26
CA GLN A 15 -12.19 -2.25 -2.96
C GLN A 15 -11.02 -2.20 -1.97
N LEU A 16 -9.82 -2.62 -2.40
CA LEU A 16 -8.62 -2.57 -1.56
C LEU A 16 -8.23 -1.13 -1.21
N ALA A 17 -8.31 -0.20 -2.17
CA ALA A 17 -8.04 1.21 -1.92
C ALA A 17 -8.97 1.80 -0.85
N GLN A 18 -10.27 1.47 -0.90
CA GLN A 18 -11.22 1.88 0.13
C GLN A 18 -10.94 1.20 1.48
N GLN A 19 -10.69 -0.11 1.47
CA GLN A 19 -10.42 -0.89 2.69
C GLN A 19 -9.18 -0.40 3.45
N TRP A 20 -8.12 -0.07 2.73
CA TRP A 20 -6.88 0.46 3.30
C TRP A 20 -6.91 1.98 3.49
N GLY A 21 -8.03 2.63 3.17
CA GLY A 21 -8.21 4.08 3.28
C GLY A 21 -7.21 4.86 2.42
N ILE A 22 -6.88 4.43 1.21
CA ILE A 22 -5.96 5.20 0.34
C ILE A 22 -6.65 6.48 -0.13
N GLU A 23 -6.13 7.63 0.28
CA GLU A 23 -6.71 8.97 -0.03
C GLU A 23 -5.92 9.72 -1.11
N GLY A 24 -4.73 9.25 -1.47
CA GLY A 24 -3.88 9.93 -2.45
C GLY A 24 -2.71 9.08 -2.92
N THR A 25 -1.98 9.59 -3.91
CA THR A 25 -0.82 8.91 -4.51
C THR A 25 0.47 9.69 -4.30
N PRO A 26 1.63 9.00 -4.18
CA PRO A 26 1.77 7.56 -3.98
C PRO A 26 1.47 7.13 -2.53
N SER A 27 0.93 5.92 -2.40
CA SER A 27 0.68 5.24 -1.13
C SER A 27 1.17 3.80 -1.20
N ILE A 28 1.75 3.29 -0.11
CA ILE A 28 2.21 1.90 0.03
C ILE A 28 1.53 1.29 1.26
N VAL A 29 1.03 0.06 1.12
CA VAL A 29 0.45 -0.68 2.24
C VAL A 29 1.35 -1.86 2.59
N VAL A 30 1.77 -1.96 3.85
CA VAL A 30 2.66 -3.02 4.37
C VAL A 30 1.83 -4.03 5.16
N ASP A 31 1.90 -5.30 4.77
CA ASP A 31 1.18 -6.45 5.37
C ASP A 31 -0.35 -6.26 5.54
N GLY A 32 -0.96 -5.36 4.77
CA GLY A 32 -2.37 -4.99 4.93
C GLY A 32 -2.70 -4.25 6.24
N LYS A 33 -1.69 -3.89 7.04
CA LYS A 33 -1.82 -3.29 8.37
C LYS A 33 -1.44 -1.81 8.41
N TYR A 34 -0.41 -1.43 7.66
CA TYR A 34 0.14 -0.07 7.69
C TYR A 34 0.00 0.62 6.34
N ARG A 35 -0.54 1.85 6.33
CA ARG A 35 -0.57 2.73 5.15
C ARG A 35 0.50 3.80 5.29
N VAL A 36 1.43 3.85 4.35
CA VAL A 36 2.52 4.84 4.26
C VAL A 36 2.25 5.75 3.06
N MET A 37 2.25 7.06 3.29
CA MET A 37 2.10 8.08 2.25
C MET A 37 3.38 8.91 2.15
N THR A 38 3.61 9.52 0.98
CA THR A 38 4.72 10.47 0.84
C THR A 38 4.47 11.70 1.70
N THR A 39 5.51 12.16 2.42
CA THR A 39 5.47 13.39 3.22
C THR A 39 6.34 14.47 2.57
N ARG A 40 6.49 15.62 3.23
CA ARG A 40 7.43 16.66 2.81
C ARG A 40 8.89 16.19 2.78
N GLU A 41 9.20 15.08 3.45
CA GLU A 41 10.54 14.49 3.49
C GLU A 41 10.88 13.68 2.22
N GLY A 42 9.91 13.48 1.32
CA GLY A 42 10.11 12.86 0.01
C GLY A 42 10.11 11.33 0.03
N PHE A 43 10.39 10.75 -1.14
CA PHE A 43 10.26 9.30 -1.37
C PHE A 43 11.31 8.46 -0.62
N GLU A 44 12.49 8.99 -0.37
CA GLU A 44 13.53 8.26 0.36
C GLU A 44 13.08 7.94 1.79
N ARG A 45 12.52 8.93 2.50
CA ARG A 45 11.98 8.73 3.85
C ARG A 45 10.78 7.79 3.87
N MET A 46 9.93 7.86 2.83
CA MET A 46 8.82 6.94 2.64
C MET A 46 9.31 5.49 2.54
N LEU A 47 10.32 5.22 1.69
CA LEU A 47 10.90 3.88 1.52
C LEU A 47 11.59 3.38 2.78
N GLN A 48 12.34 4.22 3.49
CA GLN A 48 12.94 3.87 4.79
C GLN A 48 11.87 3.44 5.82
N THR A 49 10.73 4.13 5.83
CA THR A 49 9.60 3.79 6.71
C THR A 49 9.00 2.44 6.32
N VAL A 50 8.86 2.19 5.02
CA VAL A 50 8.37 0.90 4.49
C VAL A 50 9.32 -0.23 4.89
N ASP A 51 10.63 -0.07 4.71
CA ASP A 51 11.64 -1.09 5.09
C ASP A 51 11.59 -1.40 6.59
N TYR A 52 11.49 -0.36 7.43
CA TYR A 52 11.32 -0.53 8.87
C TYR A 52 10.07 -1.35 9.24
N LEU A 53 8.92 -1.05 8.63
CA LEU A 53 7.67 -1.77 8.89
C LEU A 53 7.73 -3.21 8.39
N ILE A 54 8.39 -3.46 7.25
CA ILE A 54 8.60 -4.83 6.74
C ILE A 54 9.42 -5.66 7.73
N ASP A 55 10.53 -5.11 8.23
CA ASP A 55 11.37 -5.81 9.20
C ASP A 55 10.66 -6.04 10.53
N GLN A 56 9.82 -5.09 10.96
CA GLN A 56 8.97 -5.24 12.13
C GLN A 56 7.99 -6.41 11.97
N GLU A 57 7.26 -6.49 10.85
CA GLU A 57 6.28 -7.56 10.62
C GLU A 57 6.94 -8.93 10.43
N ARG A 58 8.12 -8.99 9.81
CA ARG A 58 8.89 -10.23 9.70
C ARG A 58 9.28 -10.79 11.07
N ARG A 59 9.76 -9.94 11.99
CA ARG A 59 10.12 -10.35 13.36
C ARG A 59 8.91 -10.74 14.22
N ALA A 60 7.75 -10.13 13.97
CA ALA A 60 6.52 -10.46 14.70
C ALA A 60 5.87 -11.77 14.24
N GLY A 61 6.22 -12.25 13.03
CA GLY A 61 5.77 -13.53 12.49
C GLY A 61 6.71 -14.71 12.73
N GLU A 62 7.87 -14.47 13.36
CA GLU A 62 8.78 -15.49 13.91
C GLU A 62 8.32 -15.90 15.32
#